data_AF-A0AAD0XQK3-F1
#
_entry.id   AF-A0AAD0XQK3-F1
#
_cell.length_a   1.000
_cell.length_b   1.000
_cell.length_c   1.000
_cell.angle_alpha   90.00
_cell.angle_beta   90.00
_cell.angle_gamma   90.00
#
_symmetry.space_group_name_H-M   'P 1'
#
loop_
_entity.id
_entity.type
_entity.pdbx_description
1 polymer ?
#
loop_
_entity_poly.entity_id
_entity_poly.type
_entity_poly.pdbx_seq_one_letter_code
_entity_poly.pdbx_strand_id
1 'polypeptide(L)'
;MKRTQRLLTLLTIGLFIIGLNNCFIFESISTGLNSISKSSDSLESLSKSVKSISGSVSSIFSSSSDDDEKKEKAYLKDVRDLTAMHIENGFQEIEFKNDLSTLALQNGLTNWKSLRVTYLGIGSGLKKAGVSEEKFQTFVSALGTSKPEVIESIRKGFHQL
;
A
#
# COMPACT_ATOMS: atom_id res chain seq x y z
N MET A 1 -0.92 -11.95 66.74
CA MET A 1 -1.24 -10.87 65.79
C MET A 1 -0.29 -10.74 64.57
N LYS A 2 0.87 -11.40 64.50
CA LYS A 2 1.84 -11.21 63.38
C LYS A 2 1.70 -12.18 62.18
N ARG A 3 0.89 -13.25 62.29
CA ARG A 3 0.72 -14.26 61.22
C ARG A 3 -0.44 -13.96 60.26
N THR A 4 -1.55 -13.42 60.77
CA THR A 4 -2.73 -13.06 59.96
C THR A 4 -2.48 -11.81 59.09
N GLN A 5 -1.56 -10.94 59.51
CA GLN A 5 -1.17 -9.72 58.78
C GLN A 5 -0.31 -10.02 57.52
N ARG A 6 0.39 -11.17 57.50
CA ARG A 6 1.18 -11.64 56.34
C ARG A 6 0.34 -12.39 55.32
N LEU A 7 -0.76 -13.01 55.75
CA LEU A 7 -1.70 -13.69 54.85
C LEU A 7 -2.63 -12.70 54.14
N LEU A 8 -3.02 -11.60 54.78
CA LEU A 8 -3.82 -10.55 54.13
C LEU A 8 -3.04 -9.75 53.07
N THR A 9 -1.74 -9.55 53.28
CA THR A 9 -0.87 -8.84 52.33
C THR A 9 -0.49 -9.66 51.09
N LEU A 10 -0.52 -10.99 51.19
CA LEU A 10 -0.32 -11.88 50.04
C LEU A 10 -1.61 -12.05 49.20
N LEU A 11 -2.79 -11.93 49.81
CA LEU A 11 -4.07 -12.03 49.11
C LEU A 11 -4.39 -10.78 48.25
N THR A 12 -3.95 -9.59 48.66
CA THR A 12 -4.19 -8.35 47.91
C THR A 12 -3.21 -8.13 46.75
N ILE A 13 -2.03 -8.75 46.78
CA ILE A 13 -1.05 -8.70 45.68
C ILE A 13 -1.41 -9.73 44.58
N GLY A 14 -2.05 -10.85 44.96
CA GLY A 14 -2.52 -11.87 44.00
C GLY A 14 -3.76 -11.48 43.19
N LEU A 15 -4.56 -10.50 43.65
CA LEU A 15 -5.76 -10.04 42.95
C LEU A 15 -5.54 -8.83 42.03
N PHE A 16 -4.32 -8.28 41.95
CA PHE A 16 -4.00 -7.12 41.09
C PHE A 16 -3.31 -7.49 39.77
N ILE A 17 -3.10 -8.78 39.50
CA ILE A 17 -2.44 -9.26 38.26
C ILE A 17 -3.46 -9.85 37.25
N ILE A 18 -4.73 -10.02 37.63
CA ILE A 18 -5.81 -10.49 36.72
C ILE A 18 -6.72 -9.31 36.35
N GLY A 19 -6.12 -8.16 36.01
CA GLY A 19 -6.87 -6.91 35.81
C GLY A 19 -6.38 -6.02 34.69
N LEU A 20 -5.26 -6.32 34.04
CA LEU A 20 -4.72 -5.51 32.95
C LEU A 20 -4.00 -6.45 31.98
N ASN A 21 -4.21 -6.25 30.68
CA ASN A 21 -3.65 -6.97 29.52
C ASN A 21 -4.54 -8.03 28.84
N ASN A 22 -5.85 -7.80 28.76
CA ASN A 22 -6.65 -8.28 27.61
C ASN A 22 -7.09 -7.11 26.69
N CYS A 23 -6.23 -6.10 26.53
CA CYS A 23 -6.27 -5.21 25.35
C CYS A 23 -5.06 -5.53 24.49
N PHE A 24 -5.01 -6.74 23.94
CA PHE A 24 -4.14 -7.03 22.82
C PHE A 24 -4.97 -7.68 21.73
N ILE A 25 -4.91 -7.05 20.56
CA ILE A 25 -5.34 -7.54 19.24
C ILE A 25 -6.85 -7.47 18.97
N PHE A 26 -7.41 -6.27 18.75
CA PHE A 26 -8.38 -6.06 17.64
C PHE A 26 -8.75 -4.58 17.34
N GLU A 27 -7.79 -3.66 17.19
CA GLU A 27 -8.11 -2.30 16.73
C GLU A 27 -7.50 -1.92 15.37
N SER A 28 -6.77 -2.84 14.71
CA SER A 28 -6.08 -2.54 13.45
C SER A 28 -6.87 -2.86 12.17
N ILE A 29 -8.08 -3.41 12.25
CA ILE A 29 -8.84 -3.77 11.03
C ILE A 29 -9.70 -2.61 10.51
N SER A 30 -10.20 -1.73 11.38
CA SER A 30 -11.11 -0.64 10.96
C SER A 30 -10.39 0.45 10.15
N THR A 31 -9.17 0.82 10.52
CA THR A 31 -8.38 1.84 9.81
C THR A 31 -7.95 1.37 8.41
N GLY A 32 -7.57 0.09 8.28
CA GLY A 32 -7.18 -0.49 6.99
C GLY A 32 -8.35 -0.64 6.00
N LEU A 33 -9.56 -0.90 6.48
CA LEU A 33 -10.74 -1.04 5.60
C LEU A 33 -11.15 0.28 4.96
N ASN A 34 -11.22 1.37 5.75
CA ASN A 34 -11.53 2.70 5.21
C ASN A 34 -10.43 3.24 4.29
N SER A 35 -9.17 2.88 4.57
CA SER A 35 -8.00 3.26 3.75
C SER A 35 -8.08 2.67 2.34
N ILE A 36 -8.48 1.40 2.21
CA ILE A 36 -8.52 0.69 0.92
C ILE A 36 -9.68 1.17 0.04
N SER A 37 -10.87 1.41 0.60
CA SER A 37 -11.99 1.96 -0.18
C SER A 37 -11.64 3.34 -0.75
N LYS A 38 -11.06 4.23 0.06
CA LYS A 38 -10.56 5.53 -0.42
C LYS A 38 -9.46 5.37 -1.48
N SER A 39 -8.55 4.42 -1.29
CA SER A 39 -7.52 4.08 -2.28
C SER A 39 -8.13 3.69 -3.63
N SER A 40 -9.26 2.98 -3.62
CA SER A 40 -9.95 2.53 -4.84
C SER A 40 -10.46 3.73 -5.64
N ASP A 41 -11.22 4.64 -5.01
CA ASP A 41 -11.74 5.84 -5.67
C ASP A 41 -10.62 6.70 -6.25
N SER A 42 -9.52 6.82 -5.52
CA SER A 42 -8.34 7.59 -5.94
C SER A 42 -7.59 6.97 -7.11
N LEU A 43 -7.42 5.65 -7.09
CA LEU A 43 -6.76 4.94 -8.18
C LEU A 43 -7.68 4.83 -9.40
N GLU A 44 -9.00 4.84 -9.22
CA GLU A 44 -9.97 5.00 -10.29
C GLU A 44 -9.86 6.39 -10.94
N SER A 45 -9.75 7.45 -10.13
CA SER A 45 -9.59 8.81 -10.68
C SER A 45 -8.25 8.98 -11.41
N LEU A 46 -7.19 8.30 -10.96
CA LEU A 46 -5.93 8.20 -11.71
C LEU A 46 -6.11 7.44 -13.03
N SER A 47 -6.78 6.29 -13.00
CA SER A 47 -6.99 5.47 -14.21
C SER A 47 -7.81 6.21 -15.27
N LYS A 48 -8.82 6.98 -14.86
CA LYS A 48 -9.61 7.86 -15.76
C LYS A 48 -8.75 8.92 -16.46
N SER A 49 -7.69 9.40 -15.81
CA SER A 49 -6.76 10.38 -16.39
C SER A 49 -5.81 9.77 -17.44
N VAL A 50 -5.78 8.44 -17.57
CA VAL A 50 -4.91 7.73 -18.51
C VAL A 50 -5.54 7.70 -19.90
N LYS A 51 -4.91 8.35 -20.88
CA LYS A 51 -5.33 8.23 -22.28
C LYS A 51 -4.95 6.87 -22.89
N SER A 52 -3.73 6.42 -22.64
CA SER A 52 -3.16 5.16 -23.13
C SER A 52 -2.03 4.69 -22.21
N ILE A 53 -1.87 3.39 -21.98
CA ILE A 53 -0.72 2.85 -21.26
C ILE A 53 0.34 2.42 -22.27
N SER A 54 1.58 2.90 -22.10
CA SER A 54 2.73 2.35 -22.81
C SER A 54 3.37 1.23 -21.98
N GLY A 55 3.60 0.09 -22.64
CA GLY A 55 4.17 -1.10 -22.00
C GLY A 55 5.68 -1.06 -21.78
N SER A 56 6.36 -0.04 -22.28
CA SER A 56 7.81 0.04 -22.31
C SER A 56 8.26 1.45 -21.96
N VAL A 57 9.08 1.58 -20.92
CA VAL A 57 9.81 2.82 -20.60
C VAL A 57 11.10 2.96 -21.42
N SER A 58 11.45 1.92 -22.21
CA SER A 58 12.63 1.89 -23.07
C SER A 58 12.63 2.89 -24.23
N SER A 59 11.52 3.60 -24.47
CA SER A 59 11.47 4.76 -25.38
C SER A 59 11.59 6.11 -24.67
N ILE A 60 11.47 6.14 -23.34
CA ILE A 60 11.56 7.35 -22.50
C ILE A 60 12.98 7.49 -21.96
N PHE A 61 13.61 6.37 -21.61
CA PHE A 61 15.03 6.35 -21.33
C PHE A 61 15.78 6.33 -22.67
N SER A 62 16.52 7.41 -22.95
CA SER A 62 17.14 7.65 -24.24
C SER A 62 18.30 6.70 -24.61
N SER A 63 18.43 5.51 -24.01
CA SER A 63 19.58 4.64 -24.23
C SER A 63 19.29 3.15 -24.04
N SER A 64 19.00 2.45 -25.15
CA SER A 64 18.90 0.98 -25.21
C SER A 64 20.14 0.30 -24.59
N SER A 65 20.05 -0.05 -23.30
CA SER A 65 21.14 -0.60 -22.49
C SER A 65 20.59 -1.30 -21.24
N ASP A 66 21.41 -2.16 -20.61
CA ASP A 66 21.13 -2.81 -19.33
C ASP A 66 20.76 -1.83 -18.19
N ASP A 67 21.08 -0.54 -18.36
CA ASP A 67 20.80 0.50 -17.37
C ASP A 67 19.34 0.96 -17.38
N ASP A 68 18.63 0.80 -18.49
CA ASP A 68 17.20 1.14 -18.58
C ASP A 68 16.34 0.15 -17.80
N GLU A 69 16.65 -1.16 -17.89
CA GLU A 69 15.97 -2.19 -17.11
C GLU A 69 16.21 -2.00 -15.61
N LYS A 70 17.44 -1.61 -15.22
CA LYS A 70 17.75 -1.27 -13.82
C LYS A 70 16.97 -0.07 -13.33
N LYS A 71 16.86 1.00 -14.13
CA LYS A 71 16.06 2.18 -13.78
C LYS A 71 14.58 1.87 -13.68
N GLU A 72 14.05 1.07 -14.61
CA GLU A 72 12.65 0.61 -14.55
C GLU A 72 12.38 -0.19 -13.28
N LYS A 73 13.26 -1.13 -12.94
CA LYS A 73 13.18 -1.93 -11.70
C LYS A 73 13.30 -1.06 -10.45
N ALA A 74 14.19 -0.08 -10.44
CA ALA A 74 14.33 0.88 -9.35
C ALA A 74 13.05 1.70 -9.16
N TYR A 75 12.52 2.27 -10.24
CA TYR A 75 11.26 3.01 -10.20
C TYR A 75 10.09 2.16 -9.73
N LEU A 76 9.96 0.91 -10.20
CA LEU A 76 8.95 -0.03 -9.72
C LEU A 76 9.06 -0.21 -8.20
N LYS A 77 10.28 -0.44 -7.70
CA LYS A 77 10.56 -0.64 -6.27
C LYS A 77 10.18 0.61 -5.46
N ASP A 78 10.50 1.79 -5.96
CA ASP A 78 10.18 3.04 -5.29
C ASP A 78 8.67 3.26 -5.21
N VAL A 79 7.93 3.03 -6.30
CA VAL A 79 6.47 3.13 -6.31
C VAL A 79 5.85 2.11 -5.37
N ARG A 80 6.35 0.87 -5.35
CA ARG A 80 5.92 -0.16 -4.39
C ARG A 80 6.10 0.30 -2.95
N ASP A 81 7.28 0.83 -2.64
CA ASP A 81 7.62 1.25 -1.28
C ASP A 81 6.77 2.47 -0.85
N LEU A 82 6.56 3.44 -1.75
CA LEU A 82 5.67 4.58 -1.55
C LEU A 82 4.21 4.16 -1.33
N THR A 83 3.68 3.27 -2.17
CA THR A 83 2.30 2.78 -2.04
C THR A 83 2.12 2.04 -0.71
N ALA A 84 3.06 1.18 -0.33
CA ALA A 84 2.95 0.45 0.93
C ALA A 84 2.89 1.41 2.13
N MET A 85 3.78 2.40 2.16
CA MET A 85 3.81 3.44 3.19
C MET A 85 2.48 4.20 3.29
N HIS A 86 1.89 4.60 2.16
CA HIS A 86 0.59 5.30 2.14
C HIS A 86 -0.57 4.44 2.65
N ILE A 87 -0.55 3.14 2.36
CA ILE A 87 -1.58 2.21 2.84
C ILE A 87 -1.44 2.01 4.36
N GLU A 88 -0.22 1.83 4.85
CA GLU A 88 0.10 1.62 6.27
C GLU A 88 -0.23 2.84 7.13
N ASN A 89 0.02 4.06 6.62
CA ASN A 89 -0.20 5.31 7.35
C ASN A 89 -1.64 5.88 7.23
N GLY A 90 -2.50 5.22 6.46
CA GLY A 90 -3.83 5.70 6.12
C GLY A 90 -3.82 6.51 4.83
N PHE A 91 -4.42 5.93 3.80
CA PHE A 91 -4.32 6.43 2.44
C PHE A 91 -5.03 7.77 2.25
N GLN A 92 -4.33 8.74 1.69
CA GLN A 92 -4.86 10.05 1.31
C GLN A 92 -4.60 10.32 -0.16
N GLU A 93 -5.67 10.47 -0.94
CA GLU A 93 -5.60 10.60 -2.41
C GLU A 93 -4.62 11.67 -2.89
N ILE A 94 -4.80 12.88 -2.38
CA ILE A 94 -4.09 14.07 -2.87
C ILE A 94 -2.61 13.95 -2.52
N GLU A 95 -2.32 13.50 -1.30
CA GLU A 95 -0.95 13.27 -0.83
C GLU A 95 -0.26 12.19 -1.65
N PHE A 96 -0.89 11.02 -1.80
CA PHE A 96 -0.36 9.92 -2.61
C PHE A 96 -0.06 10.36 -4.06
N LYS A 97 -0.95 11.12 -4.68
CA LYS A 97 -0.75 11.65 -6.05
C LYS A 97 0.42 12.62 -6.14
N ASN A 98 0.58 13.49 -5.15
CA ASN A 98 1.66 14.48 -5.10
C ASN A 98 3.01 13.79 -4.88
N ASP A 99 3.06 12.83 -3.95
CA ASP A 99 4.26 12.07 -3.65
C ASP A 99 4.67 11.21 -4.85
N LEU A 100 3.70 10.53 -5.49
CA LEU A 100 3.97 9.73 -6.68
C LEU A 100 4.46 10.59 -7.85
N SER A 101 3.95 11.82 -8.00
CA SER A 101 4.43 12.76 -9.00
C SER A 101 5.85 13.23 -8.71
N THR A 102 6.16 13.52 -7.45
CA THR A 102 7.49 13.92 -7.00
C THR A 102 8.50 12.80 -7.20
N LEU A 103 8.13 11.57 -6.80
CA LEU A 103 8.94 10.38 -6.97
C LEU A 103 9.25 10.07 -8.44
N ALA A 104 8.23 10.19 -9.31
CA ALA A 104 8.41 10.04 -10.74
C ALA A 104 9.40 11.08 -11.29
N LEU A 105 9.25 12.35 -10.90
CA LEU A 105 10.16 13.42 -11.33
C LEU A 105 11.59 13.19 -10.86
N GLN A 106 11.80 12.71 -9.63
CA GLN A 106 13.12 12.32 -9.10
C GLN A 106 13.76 11.20 -9.93
N ASN A 107 12.94 10.32 -10.51
CA ASN A 107 13.35 9.27 -11.44
C ASN A 107 13.43 9.75 -12.91
N GLY A 108 13.25 11.04 -13.18
CA GLY A 108 13.30 11.62 -14.53
C GLY A 108 12.04 11.38 -15.37
N LEU A 109 10.93 10.97 -14.76
CA LEU A 109 9.69 10.59 -15.41
C LEU A 109 8.61 11.67 -15.22
N THR A 110 8.14 12.26 -16.31
CA THR A 110 7.07 13.29 -16.28
C THR A 110 5.70 12.75 -16.69
N ASN A 111 5.66 11.63 -17.42
CA ASN A 111 4.46 10.99 -17.96
C ASN A 111 4.06 9.71 -17.20
N TRP A 112 4.39 9.61 -15.91
CA TRP A 112 4.22 8.41 -15.08
C TRP A 112 2.83 7.79 -15.10
N LYS A 113 1.77 8.60 -15.29
CA LYS A 113 0.37 8.14 -15.41
C LYS A 113 0.14 7.23 -16.62
N SER A 114 1.00 7.30 -17.63
CA SER A 114 0.88 6.48 -18.83
C SER A 114 1.83 5.27 -18.81
N LEU A 115 2.55 5.05 -17.70
CA LEU A 115 3.55 3.99 -17.62
C LEU A 115 3.00 2.75 -16.92
N ARG A 116 3.10 1.61 -17.58
CA ARG A 116 2.72 0.31 -17.01
C ARG A 116 3.43 0.03 -15.68
N VAL A 117 4.72 0.35 -15.61
CA VAL A 117 5.57 0.11 -14.43
C VAL A 117 5.05 0.80 -13.16
N THR A 118 4.42 1.97 -13.28
CA THR A 118 3.78 2.65 -12.15
C THR A 118 2.69 1.78 -11.54
N TYR A 119 1.82 1.22 -12.38
CA TYR A 119 0.69 0.42 -11.93
C TYR A 119 1.11 -0.95 -11.40
N LEU A 120 2.18 -1.54 -11.96
CA LEU A 120 2.84 -2.70 -11.37
C LEU A 120 3.36 -2.39 -9.96
N GLY A 121 4.04 -1.26 -9.78
CA GLY A 121 4.52 -0.80 -8.48
C GLY A 121 3.38 -0.62 -7.46
N ILE A 122 2.27 0.00 -7.86
CA ILE A 122 1.08 0.19 -7.01
C ILE A 122 0.53 -1.17 -6.54
N GLY A 123 0.33 -2.11 -7.45
CA GLY A 123 -0.12 -3.47 -7.10
C GLY A 123 0.82 -4.16 -6.13
N SER A 124 2.13 -4.09 -6.41
CA SER A 124 3.16 -4.68 -5.54
C SER A 124 3.17 -4.02 -4.15
N GLY A 125 2.92 -2.71 -4.07
CA GLY A 125 2.86 -1.97 -2.81
C GLY A 125 1.67 -2.36 -1.95
N LEU A 126 0.49 -2.59 -2.57
CA LEU A 126 -0.68 -3.13 -1.88
C LEU A 126 -0.37 -4.50 -1.25
N LYS A 127 0.29 -5.39 -2.00
CA LYS A 127 0.71 -6.70 -1.49
C LYS A 127 1.72 -6.56 -0.35
N LYS A 128 2.72 -5.68 -0.52
CA LYS A 128 3.76 -5.39 0.49
C LYS A 128 3.15 -4.88 1.81
N ALA A 129 2.13 -4.04 1.74
CA ALA A 129 1.40 -3.54 2.92
C ALA A 129 0.48 -4.58 3.59
N GLY A 130 0.48 -5.84 3.12
CA GLY A 130 -0.32 -6.90 3.72
C GLY A 130 -1.81 -6.83 3.39
N VAL A 131 -2.19 -6.15 2.30
CA VAL A 131 -3.57 -6.21 1.81
C VAL A 131 -3.89 -7.66 1.46
N SER A 132 -4.93 -8.22 2.07
CA SER A 132 -5.40 -9.58 1.81
C SER A 132 -6.00 -9.71 0.41
N GLU A 133 -5.99 -10.91 -0.16
CA GLU A 133 -6.59 -11.21 -1.47
C GLU A 133 -8.05 -10.72 -1.57
N GLU A 134 -8.88 -11.00 -0.56
CA GLU A 134 -10.28 -10.56 -0.53
C GLU A 134 -10.42 -9.04 -0.69
N LYS A 135 -9.72 -8.27 0.16
CA LYS A 135 -9.70 -6.80 0.08
C LYS A 135 -9.14 -6.29 -1.24
N PHE A 136 -8.15 -6.98 -1.81
CA PHE A 136 -7.61 -6.65 -3.11
C PHE A 136 -8.66 -6.84 -4.22
N GLN A 137 -9.44 -7.93 -4.19
CA GLN A 137 -10.52 -8.14 -5.15
C GLN A 137 -11.63 -7.10 -5.00
N THR A 138 -11.98 -6.71 -3.78
CA THR A 138 -12.91 -5.58 -3.54
C THR A 138 -12.35 -4.28 -4.12
N PHE A 139 -11.08 -3.99 -3.85
CA PHE A 139 -10.38 -2.81 -4.37
C PHE A 139 -10.41 -2.77 -5.91
N VAL A 140 -10.05 -3.88 -6.58
CA VAL A 140 -10.05 -3.95 -8.05
C VAL A 140 -11.45 -3.84 -8.63
N SER A 141 -12.45 -4.44 -7.97
CA SER A 141 -13.85 -4.35 -8.41
C SER A 141 -14.37 -2.91 -8.35
N ALA A 142 -13.92 -2.13 -7.37
CA ALA A 142 -14.28 -0.72 -7.22
C ALA A 142 -13.64 0.19 -8.28
N LEU A 143 -12.49 -0.18 -8.87
CA LEU A 143 -11.88 0.57 -9.99
C LEU A 143 -12.72 0.56 -11.28
N GLY A 144 -13.79 -0.23 -11.34
CA GLY A 144 -14.64 -0.40 -12.51
C GLY A 144 -13.94 -1.14 -13.65
N THR A 145 -14.45 -1.00 -14.88
CA THR A 145 -13.93 -1.72 -16.07
C THR A 145 -13.41 -0.80 -17.17
N SER A 146 -13.38 0.52 -16.93
CA SER A 146 -13.09 1.54 -17.96
C SER A 146 -11.67 1.49 -18.53
N LYS A 147 -10.72 0.88 -17.80
CA LYS A 147 -9.30 0.78 -18.17
C LYS A 147 -8.73 -0.60 -17.82
N PRO A 148 -9.05 -1.65 -18.60
CA PRO A 148 -8.66 -3.03 -18.27
C PRO A 148 -7.13 -3.21 -18.18
N GLU A 149 -6.35 -2.45 -18.95
CA GLU A 149 -4.89 -2.51 -18.90
C GLU A 149 -4.29 -1.97 -17.60
N VAL A 150 -4.90 -0.94 -16.99
CA VAL A 150 -4.47 -0.40 -15.69
C VAL A 150 -4.73 -1.46 -14.63
N ILE A 151 -5.95 -1.97 -14.60
CA ILE A 151 -6.39 -2.99 -13.65
C ILE A 151 -5.51 -4.24 -13.74
N GLU A 152 -5.22 -4.69 -14.96
CA GLU A 152 -4.38 -5.85 -15.17
C GLU A 152 -2.95 -5.62 -14.72
N SER A 153 -2.42 -4.41 -14.88
CA SER A 153 -1.07 -4.07 -14.39
C SER A 153 -1.03 -4.05 -12.86
N ILE A 154 -2.05 -3.49 -12.21
CA ILE A 154 -2.18 -3.55 -10.74
C ILE A 154 -2.30 -5.01 -10.27
N ARG A 155 -3.11 -5.83 -10.94
CA ARG A 155 -3.24 -7.26 -10.64
C ARG A 155 -1.92 -8.00 -10.77
N LYS A 156 -1.19 -7.80 -11.87
CA LYS A 156 0.13 -8.40 -12.07
C LYS A 156 1.10 -8.01 -10.95
N GLY A 157 1.16 -6.73 -10.61
CA GLY A 157 2.03 -6.24 -9.53
C GLY A 157 1.70 -6.86 -8.16
N PHE A 158 0.42 -7.02 -7.85
CA PHE A 158 -0.03 -7.60 -6.58
C PHE A 158 0.40 -9.07 -6.41
N HIS A 159 0.48 -9.82 -7.51
CA HIS A 159 0.86 -11.25 -7.51
C HIS A 159 2.34 -11.49 -7.79
N GLN A 160 3.16 -10.44 -7.93
CA GLN A 160 4.56 -10.54 -8.33
C GLN A 160 5.54 -10.73 -7.16
N LEU A 161 5.06 -10.69 -5.91
CA LEU A 161 5.84 -10.87 -4.67
C LEU A 161 5.61 -12.25 -4.06
#